data_AF-A0A932ZTK9-F1
#
_entry.id   AF-A0A932ZTK9-F1
#
_cell.length_a   1.000
_cell.length_b   1.000
_cell.length_c   1.000
_cell.angle_alpha   90.00
_cell.angle_beta   90.00
_cell.angle_gamma   90.00
#
_symmetry.space_group_name_H-M   'P 1'
#
loop_
_entity.id
_entity.type
_entity.pdbx_description
1 polymer ?
#
loop_
_entity_poly.entity_id
_entity_poly.type
_entity_poly.pdbx_seq_one_letter_code
_entity_poly.pdbx_strand_id
1 'polypeptide(L)'
;MKRKTGHVREAAARYDRRGILGEIEEGEIELGLDSRLRRAILSGERSRHLKNVTIKLDPVQVQAIRKIATLRSIPYQTLIRQWLAEEIKEALHIGA
;
A
#
# COMPACT_ATOMS: atom_id res chain seq x y z
N MET A 1 -3.58 -28.35 -12.76
CA MET A 1 -3.30 -27.01 -12.19
C MET A 1 -4.01 -26.77 -10.84
N LYS A 2 -3.79 -27.59 -9.79
CA LYS A 2 -4.52 -27.46 -8.49
C LYS A 2 -3.64 -27.17 -7.25
N ARG A 3 -2.31 -27.08 -7.38
CA ARG A 3 -1.39 -27.03 -6.22
C ARG A 3 -1.12 -25.64 -5.63
N LYS A 4 -1.39 -24.54 -6.36
CA LYS A 4 -1.05 -23.18 -5.90
C LYS A 4 -2.03 -22.57 -4.88
N THR A 5 -3.29 -23.01 -4.88
CA THR A 5 -4.35 -22.41 -4.05
C THR A 5 -4.24 -22.80 -2.57
N GLY A 6 -3.68 -23.98 -2.27
CA GLY A 6 -3.47 -24.45 -0.89
C GLY A 6 -2.43 -23.62 -0.14
N HIS A 7 -1.31 -23.32 -0.81
CA HIS A 7 -0.17 -22.59 -0.22
C HIS A 7 -0.52 -21.15 0.16
N VAL A 8 -1.39 -20.49 -0.62
CA VAL A 8 -1.86 -19.12 -0.34
C VAL A 8 -2.82 -19.11 0.84
N ARG A 9 -3.71 -20.11 0.95
CA ARG A 9 -4.62 -20.26 2.10
C ARG A 9 -3.86 -20.54 3.40
N GLU A 10 -2.82 -21.35 3.32
CA GLU A 10 -1.96 -21.68 4.47
C GLU A 10 -1.16 -20.47 4.95
N ALA A 11 -0.60 -19.68 4.02
CA ALA A 11 0.08 -18.43 4.33
C ALA A 11 -0.88 -17.41 4.99
N ALA A 12 -2.08 -17.21 4.44
CA ALA A 12 -3.08 -16.31 5.01
C ALA A 12 -3.47 -16.73 6.45
N ALA A 13 -3.73 -18.03 6.66
CA ALA A 13 -4.06 -18.57 7.96
C ALA A 13 -2.92 -18.44 8.99
N ARG A 14 -1.66 -18.43 8.54
CA ARG A 14 -0.49 -18.17 9.38
C ARG A 14 -0.46 -16.73 9.90
N TYR A 15 -0.74 -15.75 9.04
CA TYR A 15 -0.73 -14.31 9.39
C TYR A 15 -1.95 -13.87 10.20
N ASP A 16 -3.10 -14.53 10.06
CA ASP A 16 -4.29 -14.24 10.89
C ASP A 16 -4.15 -14.77 12.33
N ARG A 17 -3.38 -15.86 12.54
CA ARG A 17 -3.20 -16.48 13.85
C ARG A 17 -1.98 -15.97 14.63
N ARG A 18 -0.98 -15.42 13.95
CA ARG A 18 0.27 -14.94 14.56
C ARG A 18 0.39 -13.44 14.34
N GLY A 19 0.46 -12.67 15.42
CA GLY A 19 0.72 -11.24 15.37
C GLY A 19 2.14 -10.98 14.85
N ILE A 20 2.28 -10.69 13.56
CA ILE A 20 3.60 -10.47 12.92
C ILE A 20 4.20 -9.10 13.19
N LEU A 21 3.48 -8.19 13.86
CA LEU A 21 3.99 -6.84 14.14
C LEU A 21 5.31 -6.89 14.93
N GLY A 22 5.46 -7.87 15.83
CA GLY A 22 6.70 -8.09 16.58
C GLY A 22 7.79 -8.88 15.85
N GLU A 23 7.52 -9.33 14.62
CA GLU A 23 8.50 -9.98 13.73
C GLU A 23 9.06 -8.99 12.69
N ILE A 24 8.58 -7.74 12.66
CA ILE A 24 9.08 -6.70 11.77
C ILE A 24 10.35 -6.11 12.40
N GLU A 25 11.51 -6.38 11.81
CA GLU A 25 12.77 -5.73 12.18
C GLU A 25 12.78 -4.29 11.64
N GLU A 26 12.98 -3.32 12.54
CA GLU A 26 13.22 -1.92 12.18
C GLU A 26 14.67 -1.76 11.68
N GLY A 27 14.91 -2.18 10.45
CA GLY A 27 16.17 -1.93 9.74
C GLY A 27 16.12 -0.64 8.94
N GLU A 28 17.26 0.06 8.82
CA GLU A 28 17.41 1.19 7.91
C GLU A 28 17.29 0.68 6.46
N ILE A 29 16.15 0.93 5.83
CA ILE A 29 15.94 0.61 4.41
C ILE A 29 16.55 1.76 3.61
N GLU A 30 17.59 1.47 2.84
CA GLU A 30 18.21 2.44 1.93
C GLU A 30 17.19 2.81 0.83
N LEU A 31 16.43 3.89 1.05
CA LEU A 31 15.45 4.45 0.10
C LEU A 31 16.14 5.35 -0.95
N GLY A 32 17.31 4.94 -1.44
CA GLY A 32 17.93 5.57 -2.60
C GLY A 32 17.16 5.20 -3.86
N LEU A 33 16.60 6.18 -4.58
CA LEU A 33 16.05 5.95 -5.92
C LEU A 33 17.19 5.47 -6.84
N ASP A 34 17.38 4.15 -6.94
CA ASP A 34 18.34 3.52 -7.84
C ASP A 34 18.27 4.20 -9.22
N SER A 35 19.42 4.58 -9.77
CA SER A 35 19.52 5.22 -11.09
C SER A 35 18.78 4.45 -12.19
N ARG A 36 18.68 3.12 -12.03
CA ARG A 36 17.86 2.24 -12.88
C ARG A 36 16.36 2.47 -12.69
N LEU A 37 15.90 2.69 -11.46
CA LEU A 37 14.51 3.02 -11.12
C LEU A 37 14.11 4.39 -11.68
N ARG A 38 15.00 5.39 -11.64
CA ARG A 38 14.77 6.70 -12.26
C ARG A 38 14.61 6.59 -13.78
N ARG A 39 15.49 5.83 -14.45
CA ARG A 39 15.37 5.56 -15.90
C ARG A 39 14.07 4.84 -16.25
N ALA A 40 13.66 3.85 -15.44
CA ALA A 40 12.39 3.13 -15.62
C ALA A 40 11.13 3.98 -15.38
N ILE A 41 11.23 5.05 -14.58
CA ILE A 41 10.16 6.05 -14.39
C ILE A 41 10.06 6.94 -15.64
N LEU A 42 11.19 7.40 -16.17
CA LEU A 42 11.24 8.31 -17.33
C LEU A 42 10.96 7.59 -18.66
N SER A 43 11.30 6.30 -18.79
CA SER A 43 11.06 5.49 -20.01
C SER A 43 9.60 5.08 -20.21
N GLY A 44 8.71 5.34 -19.25
CA GLY A 44 7.31 4.93 -19.32
C GLY A 44 7.07 3.41 -19.19
N GLU A 45 8.12 2.60 -19.01
CA GLU A 45 8.02 1.15 -18.76
C GLU A 45 7.28 0.84 -17.46
N ARG A 46 7.18 1.82 -16.56
CA ARG A 46 6.30 1.75 -15.39
C ARG A 46 4.87 2.19 -15.73
N SER A 47 4.19 1.36 -16.52
CA SER A 47 2.82 0.99 -16.13
C SER A 47 2.95 0.28 -14.77
N ARG A 48 3.04 1.04 -13.67
CA ARG A 48 3.19 0.50 -12.31
C ARG A 48 2.06 -0.51 -12.09
N HIS A 49 2.37 -1.80 -12.15
CA HIS A 49 1.45 -2.83 -11.69
C HIS A 49 1.08 -2.50 -10.24
N LEU A 50 -0.15 -2.03 -10.03
CA LEU A 50 -0.68 -1.76 -8.71
C LEU A 50 -0.64 -3.07 -7.94
N LYS A 51 0.00 -3.05 -6.77
CA LYS A 51 -0.02 -4.18 -5.84
C LYS A 51 -1.27 -4.04 -4.97
N ASN A 52 -2.04 -5.11 -4.88
CA ASN A 52 -3.16 -5.17 -3.95
C ASN A 52 -2.61 -5.34 -2.54
N VAL A 53 -3.01 -4.45 -1.64
CA VAL A 53 -2.69 -4.51 -0.21
C VAL A 53 -4.00 -4.62 0.56
N THR A 54 -4.03 -5.49 1.56
CA THR A 54 -5.16 -5.60 2.48
C THR A 54 -4.78 -4.90 3.77
N ILE A 55 -5.57 -3.91 4.19
CA ILE A 55 -5.37 -3.15 5.43
C ILE A 55 -6.63 -3.34 6.27
N LYS A 56 -6.47 -3.74 7.54
CA LYS A 56 -7.58 -3.79 8.51
C LYS A 56 -7.78 -2.37 9.05
N LEU A 57 -8.99 -1.85 8.93
CA LEU A 57 -9.38 -0.52 9.40
C LEU A 57 -10.60 -0.65 10.31
N ASP A 58 -10.75 0.30 11.24
CA ASP A 58 -11.95 0.35 12.08
C ASP A 58 -13.19 0.63 11.21
N PRO A 59 -14.34 -0.04 11.43
CA PRO A 59 -15.56 0.18 10.65
C PRO A 59 -16.04 1.63 10.62
N VAL A 60 -15.85 2.38 11.71
CA VAL A 60 -16.22 3.81 11.82
C VAL A 60 -15.35 4.64 10.88
N GLN A 61 -14.06 4.34 10.80
CA GLN A 61 -13.13 5.01 9.87
C GLN A 61 -13.50 4.74 8.42
N VAL A 62 -13.86 3.50 8.07
CA VAL A 62 -14.31 3.15 6.71
C VAL A 62 -15.57 3.93 6.33
N GLN A 63 -16.52 4.07 7.25
CA GLN A 63 -17.74 4.85 7.01
C GLN A 63 -17.43 6.35 6.82
N ALA A 64 -16.57 6.92 7.66
CA ALA A 64 -16.16 8.31 7.56
C ALA A 64 -15.48 8.60 6.21
N ILE A 65 -14.53 7.76 5.79
CA ILE A 65 -13.84 7.90 4.50
C ILE A 65 -14.82 7.82 3.33
N ARG A 66 -15.78 6.86 3.36
CA ARG A 66 -16.81 6.77 2.32
C ARG A 66 -17.67 8.02 2.25
N LYS A 67 -18.07 8.59 3.39
CA LYS A 67 -18.85 9.83 3.44
C LYS A 67 -18.08 11.00 2.82
N ILE A 68 -16.80 11.16 3.16
CA ILE A 68 -15.95 12.22 2.61
C ILE A 68 -15.76 12.04 1.10
N ALA A 69 -15.54 10.80 0.65
CA ALA A 69 -15.39 10.47 -0.76
C ALA A 69 -16.65 10.79 -1.57
N THR A 70 -17.84 10.46 -1.04
CA THR A 70 -19.13 10.81 -1.65
C THR A 70 -19.32 12.32 -1.76
N LEU A 71 -19.02 13.07 -0.69
CA LEU A 71 -19.10 14.54 -0.72
C LEU A 71 -18.16 15.15 -1.77
N ARG A 72 -17.00 14.54 -1.98
CA ARG A 72 -16.01 14.97 -2.99
C ARG A 72 -16.25 14.37 -4.38
N SER A 73 -17.33 13.60 -4.58
CA SER A 73 -17.66 12.91 -5.84
C SER A 73 -16.51 12.07 -6.42
N ILE A 74 -15.72 11.44 -5.54
CA ILE A 74 -14.60 10.58 -5.91
C ILE A 74 -14.75 9.19 -5.26
N PRO A 75 -14.20 8.12 -5.86
CA PRO A 75 -14.15 6.81 -5.22
C PRO A 75 -13.32 6.85 -3.92
N TYR A 76 -13.77 6.16 -2.88
CA TYR A 76 -13.07 6.17 -1.58
C TYR A 76 -11.66 5.56 -1.68
N GLN A 77 -11.43 4.62 -2.59
CA GLN A 77 -10.09 4.07 -2.85
C GLN A 77 -9.14 5.13 -3.43
N THR A 78 -9.66 6.04 -4.27
CA THR A 78 -8.89 7.15 -4.82
C THR A 78 -8.54 8.16 -3.74
N LEU A 79 -9.49 8.49 -2.87
CA LEU A 79 -9.26 9.38 -1.73
C LEU A 79 -8.17 8.84 -0.79
N ILE A 80 -8.27 7.56 -0.39
CA ILE A 80 -7.27 6.91 0.46
C ILE A 80 -5.89 6.95 -0.22
N ARG A 81 -5.84 6.67 -1.52
CA ARG A 81 -4.58 6.71 -2.29
C ARG A 81 -3.98 8.11 -2.34
N GLN A 82 -4.80 9.14 -2.52
CA GLN A 82 -4.35 10.52 -2.57
C GLN A 82 -3.78 10.95 -1.22
N TRP A 83 -4.50 10.74 -0.12
CA TRP A 83 -4.00 11.05 1.21
C TRP A 83 -2.71 10.31 1.52
N LEU A 84 -2.65 9.01 1.26
CA LEU A 84 -1.42 8.24 1.45
C LEU A 84 -0.24 8.80 0.64
N ALA A 85 -0.48 9.25 -0.59
CA ALA A 85 0.58 9.84 -1.41
C ALA A 85 1.07 11.18 -0.87
N GLU A 86 0.18 12.05 -0.39
CA GLU A 86 0.56 13.34 0.20
C GLU A 86 1.34 13.14 1.51
N GLU A 87 0.84 12.31 2.42
CA GLU A 87 1.51 12.01 3.69
C GLU A 87 2.91 11.41 3.47
N ILE A 88 3.07 10.54 2.47
CA ILE A 88 4.41 9.98 2.13
C ILE A 88 5.34 11.07 1.60
N LYS A 89 4.85 12.01 0.78
CA LYS A 89 5.68 13.11 0.27
C LYS A 89 6.15 14.00 1.42
N GLU A 90 5.25 14.34 2.34
CA GLU A 90 5.55 15.14 3.52
C GLU A 90 6.57 14.42 4.41
N ALA A 91 6.34 13.16 4.74
CA ALA A 91 7.25 12.37 5.58
C ALA A 91 8.65 12.22 4.96
N LEU A 92 8.73 12.04 3.64
CA LEU A 92 10.00 11.89 2.92
C LEU A 92 10.63 13.22 2.49
N HIS A 93 10.00 14.36 2.80
CA HIS A 93 10.42 15.70 2.34
C HIS A 93 10.64 15.77 0.82
N ILE A 94 9.90 14.97 0.05
CA ILE A 94 9.96 14.96 -1.41
C ILE A 94 9.10 16.11 -1.91
N GLY A 95 9.60 17.34 -1.75
CA GLY A 95 8.90 18.56 -2.15
C GLY A 95 9.27 19.80 -1.33
N ALA A 96 10.50 20.28 -1.51
CA ALA A 96 10.84 21.70 -1.62
C ALA A 96 11.96 21.83 -2.66
#